data_AF-A0A7J6KGJ0-F1
#
_entry.id   AF-A0A7J6KGJ0-F1
#
_cell.length_a   1.000
_cell.length_b   1.000
_cell.length_c   1.000
_cell.angle_alpha   90.00
_cell.angle_beta   90.00
_cell.angle_gamma   90.00
#
_symmetry.space_group_name_H-M   'P 1'
#
loop_
_entity.id
_entity.type
_entity.pdbx_description
1 polymer ?
#
loop_
_entity_poly.entity_id
_entity_poly.type
_entity_poly.pdbx_seq_one_letter_code
_entity_poly.pdbx_strand_id
1 'polypeptide(L)'
;PDTRAKYKLLNVVRAQLSKSDNEYGCVWEDEDKEGYKGVFLAKNIVDVAGKTMAANFRRLVPRILPIPELLKVAFNKKYVPSFKKGVNHFCIHAGGRAVLEGVQKNLKLSDRDILPSKLTLYHMGNTSSSSIWYELGFTERSGDLKAGHRILQVAF
;
A
#
# COMPACT_ATOMS: atom_id res chain seq x y z
N PRO A 1 23.76 6.88 -16.88
CA PRO A 1 22.53 7.00 -16.06
C PRO A 1 21.67 8.13 -16.62
N ASP A 2 20.39 7.89 -16.91
CA ASP A 2 19.46 8.93 -17.36
C ASP A 2 19.29 9.96 -16.22
N THR A 3 19.85 11.16 -16.40
CA THR A 3 19.99 12.18 -15.33
C THR A 3 18.74 13.04 -15.13
N ARG A 4 17.65 12.78 -15.88
CA ARG A 4 16.45 13.64 -15.86
C ARG A 4 15.48 13.36 -14.71
N ALA A 5 15.50 12.18 -14.09
CA ALA A 5 14.53 11.81 -13.05
C ALA A 5 15.20 11.19 -11.82
N LYS A 6 14.77 11.63 -10.63
CA LYS A 6 15.22 11.10 -9.33
C LYS A 6 14.77 9.65 -9.10
N TYR A 7 13.64 9.26 -9.69
CA TYR A 7 13.02 7.95 -9.52
C TYR A 7 12.77 7.27 -10.86
N LYS A 8 12.85 5.93 -10.85
CA LYS A 8 12.48 5.07 -11.98
C LYS A 8 11.38 4.12 -11.55
N LEU A 9 10.29 4.07 -12.31
CA LEU A 9 9.24 3.10 -12.12
C LEU A 9 9.73 1.70 -12.53
N LEU A 10 9.72 0.77 -11.58
CA LEU A 10 10.19 -0.61 -11.82
C LEU A 10 9.03 -1.56 -12.14
N ASN A 11 7.91 -1.44 -11.41
CA ASN A 11 6.76 -2.33 -11.53
C ASN A 11 5.47 -1.57 -11.21
N VAL A 12 4.39 -1.89 -11.91
CA VAL A 12 3.02 -1.47 -11.56
C VAL A 12 2.12 -2.70 -11.61
N VAL A 13 1.29 -2.84 -10.58
CA VAL A 13 0.28 -3.89 -10.49
C VAL A 13 -1.01 -3.26 -9.98
N ARG A 14 -2.10 -3.54 -10.68
CA ARG A 14 -3.47 -3.22 -10.25
C ARG A 14 -4.23 -4.52 -9.99
N ALA A 15 -5.06 -4.50 -8.96
CA ALA A 15 -6.06 -5.53 -8.71
C ALA A 15 -7.42 -4.84 -8.54
N GLN A 16 -8.47 -5.47 -9.08
CA GLN A 16 -9.84 -5.01 -8.93
C GLN A 16 -10.71 -6.24 -8.67
N LEU A 17 -11.49 -6.20 -7.59
CA LEU A 17 -12.38 -7.29 -7.20
C LEU A 17 -13.87 -6.92 -7.31
N SER A 18 -14.20 -5.77 -7.91
CA SER A 18 -15.56 -5.24 -8.07
C SER A 18 -16.50 -6.02 -9.01
N LYS A 19 -16.35 -7.35 -9.08
CA LYS A 19 -17.17 -8.21 -9.96
C LYS A 19 -18.48 -8.65 -9.29
N SER A 20 -18.53 -8.75 -7.96
CA SER A 20 -19.80 -8.92 -7.24
C SER A 20 -20.31 -7.59 -6.70
N ASP A 21 -21.62 -7.51 -6.50
CA ASP A 21 -22.30 -6.31 -5.96
C ASP A 21 -21.74 -5.90 -4.59
N ASN A 22 -21.35 -6.88 -3.75
CA ASN A 22 -20.77 -6.63 -2.44
C ASN A 22 -19.39 -5.95 -2.51
N GLU A 23 -18.58 -6.25 -3.53
CA GLU A 23 -17.28 -5.59 -3.74
C GLU A 23 -17.44 -4.29 -4.51
N TYR A 24 -18.40 -4.22 -5.45
CA TYR A 24 -18.67 -3.03 -6.22
C TYR A 24 -19.23 -1.90 -5.35
N GLY A 25 -20.21 -2.20 -4.50
CA GLY A 25 -20.84 -1.23 -3.60
C GLY A 25 -20.05 -0.90 -2.34
N CYS A 26 -18.78 -1.34 -2.22
CA CYS A 26 -18.03 -1.14 -0.99
C CYS A 26 -17.56 0.31 -0.79
N VAL A 27 -17.33 1.05 -1.89
CA VAL A 27 -17.01 2.48 -1.93
C VAL A 27 -17.69 3.08 -3.14
N TRP A 28 -18.54 4.10 -2.95
CA TRP A 28 -19.18 4.82 -4.06
C TRP A 28 -19.56 6.24 -3.63
N GLU A 29 -19.71 7.14 -4.60
CA GLU A 29 -20.20 8.52 -4.35
C GLU A 29 -21.72 8.47 -4.18
N ASP A 30 -22.22 8.99 -3.07
CA ASP A 30 -23.65 8.96 -2.70
C ASP A 30 -24.09 10.31 -2.13
N GLU A 31 -25.39 10.56 -2.08
CA GLU A 31 -26.01 11.71 -1.43
C GLU A 31 -26.63 11.29 -0.10
N ASP A 32 -26.40 12.08 0.96
CA ASP A 32 -27.08 11.86 2.23
C ASP A 32 -28.56 12.27 2.18
N LYS A 33 -29.28 12.08 3.29
CA LYS A 33 -30.72 12.39 3.37
C LYS A 33 -31.04 13.88 3.20
N GLU A 34 -30.05 14.75 3.36
CA GLU A 34 -30.18 16.20 3.23
C GLU A 34 -29.74 16.68 1.83
N GLY A 35 -29.33 15.75 0.95
CA GLY A 35 -28.91 16.03 -0.43
C GLY A 35 -27.44 16.43 -0.55
N TYR A 36 -26.62 16.25 0.49
CA TYR A 36 -25.19 16.53 0.39
C TYR A 36 -24.43 15.35 -0.20
N LYS A 37 -23.64 15.63 -1.23
CA LYS A 37 -22.75 14.64 -1.83
C LYS A 37 -21.61 14.25 -0.90
N GLY A 38 -21.36 12.96 -0.82
CA GLY A 38 -20.28 12.36 -0.05
C GLY A 38 -19.82 11.04 -0.65
N VAL A 39 -19.02 10.31 0.12
CA VAL A 39 -18.57 8.97 -0.24
C VAL A 39 -19.13 7.99 0.77
N PHE A 40 -19.94 7.05 0.29
CA PHE A 40 -20.40 5.92 1.08
C PHE A 40 -19.29 4.89 1.24
N LEU A 41 -19.06 4.46 2.48
CA LEU A 41 -18.13 3.38 2.82
C LEU A 41 -18.89 2.24 3.49
N ALA A 42 -18.93 1.09 2.84
CA ALA A 42 -19.58 -0.08 3.40
C ALA A 42 -18.80 -0.65 4.58
N LYS A 43 -19.51 -1.28 5.54
CA LYS A 43 -18.87 -1.89 6.72
C LYS A 43 -17.86 -2.99 6.39
N ASN A 44 -17.99 -3.62 5.21
CA ASN A 44 -17.08 -4.66 4.72
C ASN A 44 -15.84 -4.11 4.00
N ILE A 45 -15.64 -2.79 3.91
CA ILE A 45 -14.54 -2.17 3.16
C ILE A 45 -13.17 -2.72 3.54
N VAL A 46 -12.92 -2.97 4.83
CA VAL A 46 -11.63 -3.51 5.31
C VAL A 46 -11.38 -4.93 4.79
N ASP A 47 -12.41 -5.76 4.73
CA ASP A 47 -12.31 -7.12 4.19
C ASP A 47 -12.07 -7.10 2.67
N VAL A 48 -12.83 -6.28 1.94
CA VAL A 48 -12.66 -6.13 0.49
C VAL A 48 -11.27 -5.58 0.14
N ALA A 49 -10.78 -4.58 0.89
CA ALA A 49 -9.44 -4.04 0.74
C ALA A 49 -8.35 -5.10 1.01
N GLY A 50 -8.53 -5.89 2.08
CA GLY A 50 -7.62 -7.00 2.42
C GLY A 50 -7.55 -8.06 1.31
N LYS A 51 -8.69 -8.50 0.78
CA LYS A 51 -8.78 -9.45 -0.34
C LYS A 51 -8.13 -8.88 -1.60
N THR A 52 -8.40 -7.62 -1.92
CA THR A 52 -7.85 -6.94 -3.11
C THR A 52 -6.34 -6.78 -3.00
N MET A 53 -5.83 -6.41 -1.82
CA MET A 53 -4.40 -6.34 -1.54
C MET A 53 -3.72 -7.70 -1.66
N ALA A 54 -4.34 -8.77 -1.13
CA ALA A 54 -3.81 -10.13 -1.29
C ALA A 54 -3.75 -10.55 -2.77
N ALA A 55 -4.77 -10.22 -3.57
CA ALA A 55 -4.77 -10.47 -5.01
C ALA A 55 -3.67 -9.64 -5.73
N ASN A 56 -3.44 -8.40 -5.33
CA ASN A 56 -2.38 -7.55 -5.86
C ASN A 56 -0.99 -8.12 -5.54
N PHE A 57 -0.73 -8.45 -4.27
CA PHE A 57 0.58 -8.96 -3.84
C PHE A 57 0.92 -10.32 -4.43
N ARG A 58 -0.06 -11.20 -4.72
CA ARG A 58 0.20 -12.42 -5.49
C ARG A 58 0.84 -12.15 -6.86
N ARG A 59 0.52 -11.01 -7.49
CA ARG A 59 1.10 -10.59 -8.77
C ARG A 59 2.40 -9.80 -8.60
N LEU A 60 2.50 -9.00 -7.54
CA LEU A 60 3.65 -8.12 -7.30
C LEU A 60 4.85 -8.85 -6.68
N VAL A 61 4.63 -9.70 -5.68
CA VAL A 61 5.67 -10.39 -4.90
C VAL A 61 6.71 -11.10 -5.78
N PRO A 62 6.32 -11.88 -6.81
CA PRO A 62 7.27 -12.53 -7.72
C PRO A 62 8.19 -11.57 -8.49
N ARG A 63 7.79 -10.30 -8.65
CA ARG A 63 8.53 -9.28 -9.42
C ARG A 63 9.48 -8.46 -8.57
N ILE A 64 9.29 -8.43 -7.25
CA ILE A 64 10.04 -7.56 -6.34
C ILE A 64 10.98 -8.33 -5.40
N LEU A 65 10.66 -9.58 -5.08
CA LEU A 65 11.47 -10.38 -4.17
C LEU A 65 12.61 -11.12 -4.88
N PRO A 66 13.73 -11.33 -4.19
CA PRO A 66 14.83 -12.12 -4.72
C PRO A 66 14.45 -13.60 -4.81
N ILE A 67 15.05 -14.32 -5.77
CA ILE A 67 14.78 -15.75 -6.05
C ILE A 67 14.81 -16.63 -4.79
N PRO A 68 15.78 -16.49 -3.85
CA PRO A 68 15.78 -17.31 -2.64
C PRO A 68 14.53 -17.16 -1.76
N GLU A 69 13.90 -15.99 -1.75
CA GLU A 69 12.63 -15.80 -1.03
C GLU A 69 11.46 -16.47 -1.75
N LEU A 70 11.43 -16.37 -3.08
CA LEU A 70 10.40 -17.02 -3.89
C LEU A 70 10.47 -18.55 -3.76
N LEU A 71 11.67 -19.12 -3.71
CA LEU A 71 11.86 -20.54 -3.46
C LEU A 71 11.28 -20.96 -2.10
N LYS A 72 11.52 -20.20 -1.04
CA LYS A 72 10.94 -20.50 0.29
C LYS A 72 9.42 -20.50 0.27
N VAL A 73 8.81 -19.55 -0.44
CA VAL A 73 7.35 -19.50 -0.62
C VAL A 73 6.86 -20.73 -1.39
N ALA A 74 7.59 -21.17 -2.42
CA ALA A 74 7.24 -22.35 -3.22
C ALA A 74 7.35 -23.66 -2.41
N PHE A 75 8.41 -23.81 -1.60
CA PHE A 75 8.63 -25.01 -0.79
C PHE A 75 7.81 -25.04 0.51
N ASN A 76 7.39 -23.90 1.02
CA ASN A 76 6.59 -23.81 2.24
C ASN A 76 5.43 -22.83 2.08
N LYS A 77 4.23 -23.38 1.86
CA LYS A 77 2.98 -22.59 1.72
C LYS A 77 2.62 -21.75 2.95
N LYS A 78 3.15 -22.08 4.14
CA LYS A 78 2.95 -21.29 5.38
C LYS A 78 4.00 -20.19 5.56
N TYR A 79 5.02 -20.15 4.71
CA TYR A 79 6.06 -19.12 4.78
C TYR A 79 5.51 -17.77 4.33
N VAL A 80 5.64 -16.77 5.20
CA VAL A 80 5.35 -15.37 4.87
C VAL A 80 6.66 -14.73 4.43
N PRO A 81 6.80 -14.34 3.16
CA PRO A 81 8.04 -13.75 2.67
C PRO A 81 8.29 -12.38 3.29
N SER A 82 9.55 -12.03 3.48
CA SER A 82 9.91 -10.71 3.99
C SER A 82 9.99 -9.71 2.84
N PHE A 83 9.03 -8.80 2.77
CA PHE A 83 9.02 -7.69 1.79
C PHE A 83 10.27 -6.83 1.88
N LYS A 84 10.87 -6.73 3.07
CA LYS A 84 12.09 -5.98 3.35
C LYS A 84 13.33 -6.49 2.58
N LYS A 85 13.27 -7.69 1.99
CA LYS A 85 14.34 -8.21 1.12
C LYS A 85 14.27 -7.71 -0.33
N GLY A 86 13.11 -7.24 -0.76
CA GLY A 86 12.90 -6.67 -2.10
C GLY A 86 12.64 -5.16 -2.10
N VAL A 87 12.36 -4.59 -0.93
CA VAL A 87 11.90 -3.22 -0.73
C VAL A 87 12.66 -2.61 0.46
N ASN A 88 13.15 -1.38 0.29
CA ASN A 88 13.84 -0.64 1.35
C ASN A 88 12.91 0.29 2.12
N HIS A 89 11.95 0.92 1.42
CA HIS A 89 11.06 1.93 1.98
C HIS A 89 9.61 1.65 1.61
N PHE A 90 8.68 1.96 2.51
CA PHE A 90 7.26 1.69 2.36
C PHE A 90 6.47 2.99 2.46
N CYS A 91 5.64 3.24 1.46
CA CYS A 91 4.59 4.25 1.50
C CYS A 91 3.26 3.50 1.38
N ILE A 92 2.50 3.48 2.47
CA ILE A 92 1.19 2.85 2.58
C ILE A 92 0.16 3.95 2.75
N HIS A 93 -0.54 4.27 1.67
CA HIS A 93 -1.73 5.11 1.76
C HIS A 93 -2.77 4.41 2.63
N ALA A 94 -3.30 5.14 3.60
CA ALA A 94 -4.32 4.65 4.50
C ALA A 94 -5.39 5.73 4.70
N GLY A 95 -6.66 5.35 4.52
CA GLY A 95 -7.78 6.22 4.84
C GLY A 95 -7.94 6.49 6.34
N GLY A 96 -7.32 5.66 7.19
CA GLY A 96 -7.31 5.83 8.63
C GLY A 96 -6.34 4.88 9.32
N ARG A 97 -6.16 5.08 10.63
CA ARG A 97 -5.17 4.37 11.45
C ARG A 97 -5.33 2.84 11.41
N ALA A 98 -6.57 2.34 11.43
CA ALA A 98 -6.85 0.90 11.42
C ALA A 98 -6.36 0.22 10.14
N VAL A 99 -6.45 0.89 8.98
CA VAL A 99 -5.94 0.37 7.71
C VAL A 99 -4.42 0.27 7.77
N LEU A 100 -3.75 1.30 8.28
CA LEU A 100 -2.29 1.34 8.39
C LEU A 100 -1.76 0.23 9.32
N GLU A 101 -2.37 0.06 10.50
CA GLU A 101 -2.03 -1.02 11.45
C GLU A 101 -2.29 -2.41 10.87
N GLY A 102 -3.39 -2.57 10.12
CA GLY A 102 -3.70 -3.80 9.39
C GLY A 102 -2.63 -4.16 8.37
N VAL A 103 -2.18 -3.20 7.54
CA VAL A 103 -1.11 -3.41 6.56
C VAL A 103 0.22 -3.69 7.26
N GLN A 104 0.56 -2.93 8.29
CA GLN A 104 1.79 -3.13 9.09
C GLN A 104 1.88 -4.58 9.60
N LYS A 105 0.81 -5.06 10.24
CA LYS A 105 0.73 -6.42 10.79
C LYS A 105 0.85 -7.49 9.70
N ASN A 106 0.09 -7.34 8.60
CA ASN A 106 0.08 -8.33 7.52
C ASN A 106 1.42 -8.43 6.79
N LEU A 107 2.12 -7.31 6.63
CA LEU A 107 3.43 -7.25 5.99
C LEU A 107 4.62 -7.46 6.94
N LYS A 108 4.35 -7.64 8.26
CA LYS A 108 5.37 -7.76 9.32
C LYS A 108 6.37 -6.59 9.30
N LEU A 109 5.84 -5.38 9.13
CA LEU A 109 6.63 -4.15 9.09
C LEU A 109 6.86 -3.61 10.52
N SER A 110 8.05 -3.08 10.75
CA SER A 110 8.37 -2.37 12.00
C SER A 110 7.75 -0.98 12.03
N ASP A 111 7.69 -0.36 13.21
CA ASP A 111 7.19 1.02 13.33
C ASP A 111 8.00 2.03 12.52
N ARG A 112 9.31 1.79 12.36
CA ARG A 112 10.16 2.62 11.50
C ARG A 112 9.77 2.52 10.03
N ASP A 113 9.41 1.32 9.56
CA ASP A 113 9.07 1.10 8.15
C ASP A 113 7.80 1.87 7.74
N ILE A 114 6.85 2.02 8.67
CA ILE A 114 5.58 2.71 8.41
C ILE A 114 5.54 4.14 8.94
N LEU A 115 6.63 4.62 9.53
CA LEU A 115 6.71 5.95 10.13
C LEU A 115 6.34 7.06 9.13
N PRO A 116 6.80 7.05 7.86
CA PRO A 116 6.38 8.06 6.89
C PRO A 116 4.86 8.12 6.68
N SER A 117 4.20 6.97 6.60
CA SER A 117 2.74 6.88 6.47
C SER A 117 2.02 7.28 7.76
N LYS A 118 2.54 6.90 8.94
CA LYS A 118 2.00 7.36 10.24
C LYS A 118 2.06 8.89 10.37
N LEU A 119 3.20 9.50 10.06
CA LEU A 119 3.39 10.95 10.15
C LEU A 119 2.56 11.69 9.10
N THR A 120 2.47 11.15 7.88
CA THR A 120 1.61 11.74 6.84
C THR A 120 0.16 11.75 7.29
N LEU A 121 -0.37 10.61 7.75
CA LEU A 121 -1.74 10.53 8.24
C LEU A 121 -1.99 11.42 9.45
N TYR A 122 -1.02 11.55 10.35
CA TYR A 122 -1.13 12.40 11.54
C TYR A 122 -1.17 13.90 11.18
N HIS A 123 -0.31 14.35 10.27
CA HIS A 123 -0.18 15.78 9.94
C HIS A 123 -1.16 16.26 8.85
N MET A 124 -1.45 15.40 7.88
CA MET A 124 -2.22 15.77 6.68
C MET A 124 -3.59 15.10 6.61
N GLY A 125 -3.86 14.12 7.48
CA GLY A 125 -5.05 13.28 7.36
C GLY A 125 -5.04 12.45 6.08
N ASN A 126 -6.23 11.99 5.68
CA ASN A 126 -6.42 11.33 4.39
C ASN A 126 -6.60 12.38 3.29
N THR A 127 -5.51 12.72 2.59
CA THR A 127 -5.55 13.60 1.40
C THR A 127 -5.88 12.84 0.10
N SER A 128 -6.56 11.70 0.19
CA SER A 128 -6.87 10.84 -0.96
C SER A 128 -5.59 10.42 -1.71
N SER A 129 -5.61 10.44 -3.05
CA SER A 129 -4.52 9.97 -3.90
C SER A 129 -3.19 10.70 -3.68
N SER A 130 -3.19 11.93 -3.16
CA SER A 130 -1.95 12.66 -2.90
C SER A 130 -1.18 12.17 -1.69
N SER A 131 -1.80 11.43 -0.77
CA SER A 131 -1.15 10.97 0.47
C SER A 131 0.14 10.20 0.18
N ILE A 132 0.15 9.37 -0.86
CA ILE A 132 1.31 8.56 -1.24
C ILE A 132 2.56 9.40 -1.60
N TRP A 133 2.35 10.63 -2.08
CA TRP A 133 3.43 11.56 -2.43
C TRP A 133 3.94 12.32 -1.20
N TYR A 134 3.07 12.66 -0.26
CA TYR A 134 3.49 13.20 1.04
C TYR A 134 4.33 12.16 1.80
N GLU A 135 3.93 10.89 1.77
CA GLU A 135 4.68 9.78 2.36
C GLU A 135 6.07 9.61 1.74
N LEU A 136 6.15 9.75 0.41
CA LEU A 136 7.42 9.76 -0.29
C LEU A 136 8.29 10.94 0.15
N GLY A 137 7.72 12.15 0.26
CA GLY A 137 8.43 13.34 0.74
C GLY A 137 8.90 13.22 2.20
N PHE A 138 8.14 12.55 3.08
CA PHE A 138 8.60 12.21 4.42
C PHE A 138 9.75 11.20 4.38
N THR A 139 9.66 10.18 3.53
CA THR A 139 10.73 9.21 3.32
C THR A 139 12.02 9.88 2.86
N GLU A 140 11.94 10.83 1.92
CA GLU A 140 13.08 11.62 1.46
C GLU A 140 13.72 12.45 2.60
N ARG A 141 12.90 13.09 3.42
CA ARG A 141 13.37 13.92 4.54
C ARG A 141 13.91 13.13 5.73
N SER A 142 13.51 11.85 5.87
CA SER A 142 14.00 10.98 6.95
C SER A 142 15.51 10.70 6.91
N GLY A 143 16.17 10.98 5.77
CA GLY A 143 17.63 10.88 5.62
C GLY A 143 18.17 9.47 5.30
N ASP A 144 17.33 8.43 5.26
CA ASP A 144 17.76 7.04 5.02
C ASP A 144 17.60 6.57 3.55
N LEU A 145 17.15 7.47 2.67
CA LEU A 145 17.00 7.16 1.24
C LEU A 145 18.31 7.32 0.48
N LYS A 146 18.71 6.27 -0.25
CA LYS A 146 19.95 6.24 -1.06
C LYS A 146 19.67 5.79 -2.49
N ALA A 147 20.58 6.15 -3.40
CA ALA A 147 20.53 5.65 -4.77
C ALA A 147 20.54 4.11 -4.80
N GLY A 148 19.69 3.52 -5.63
CA GLY A 148 19.51 2.06 -5.73
C GLY A 148 18.49 1.48 -4.74
N HIS A 149 18.04 2.23 -3.73
CA HIS A 149 16.94 1.78 -2.87
C HIS A 149 15.63 1.67 -3.64
N ARG A 150 14.81 0.69 -3.26
CA ARG A 150 13.48 0.42 -3.82
C ARG A 150 12.41 0.88 -2.86
N ILE A 151 11.40 1.56 -3.39
CA ILE A 151 10.25 2.06 -2.63
C ILE A 151 9.01 1.31 -3.08
N LEU A 152 8.23 0.79 -2.13
CA LEU A 152 6.92 0.22 -2.40
C LEU A 152 5.84 1.24 -2.02
N GLN A 153 5.12 1.70 -3.03
CA GLN A 153 3.91 2.50 -2.86
C GLN A 153 2.68 1.59 -2.96
N VAL A 154 1.82 1.63 -1.94
CA VAL A 154 0.55 0.89 -1.89
C VAL A 154 -0.58 1.87 -1.66
N ALA A 155 -1.59 1.85 -2.52
CA ALA A 155 -2.79 2.66 -2.41
C ALA A 155 -4.06 1.83 -2.66
N PHE A 156 -5.18 2.31 -2.12
CA PHE A 156 -6.48 1.66 -2.11
C PHE A 156 -7.50 2.55 -2.82
#